data_AF-A0A5N5EQA0-F1
#
_entry.id   AF-A0A5N5EQA0-F1
#
_cell.length_a   1.000
_cell.length_b   1.000
_cell.length_c   1.000
_cell.angle_alpha   90.00
_cell.angle_beta   90.00
_cell.angle_gamma   90.00
#
_symmetry.space_group_name_H-M   'P 1'
#
loop_
_entity.id
_entity.type
_entity.pdbx_description
1 polymer ?
#
loop_
_entity_poly.entity_id
_entity_poly.type
_entity_poly.pdbx_seq_one_letter_code
_entity_poly.pdbx_strand_id
1 'polypeptide(L)'
;MPSPRTSAPSTTTGSDALLYLLFGVLGAVMAFGSVAWLTGNLTNTAVGSGTWAPFHVTDALLHPEVLWPALSTNMLMVGARVVPALFTVALVVTAAVLWMRWRAGSKSGLARKADLAPLLDKEIVAKAKSLRPSLGGRESKRGPAR
;
A
#
# COMPACT_ATOMS: atom_id res chain seq x y z
N MET A 1 -32.76 -15.10 -37.49
CA MET A 1 -32.15 -14.58 -36.24
C MET A 1 -30.73 -14.13 -36.57
N PRO A 2 -30.27 -12.93 -36.15
CA PRO A 2 -28.89 -12.51 -36.42
C PRO A 2 -27.93 -13.34 -35.56
N SER A 3 -26.87 -13.86 -36.17
CA SER A 3 -25.84 -14.63 -35.47
C SER A 3 -25.02 -13.75 -34.53
N PRO A 4 -24.57 -14.24 -33.35
CA PRO A 4 -23.67 -13.49 -32.49
C PRO A 4 -22.35 -13.24 -33.21
N ARG A 5 -21.97 -11.96 -33.40
CA ARG A 5 -20.63 -11.60 -33.84
C ARG A 5 -19.66 -11.87 -32.69
N THR A 6 -18.84 -12.90 -32.82
CA THR A 6 -17.64 -13.09 -32.01
C THR A 6 -16.60 -12.06 -32.46
N SER A 7 -16.45 -10.98 -31.70
CA SER A 7 -15.29 -10.09 -31.83
C SER A 7 -14.03 -10.87 -31.45
N ALA A 8 -13.04 -10.90 -32.35
CA ALA A 8 -11.73 -11.45 -32.04
C ALA A 8 -11.08 -10.61 -30.93
N PRO A 9 -10.39 -11.22 -29.95
CA PRO A 9 -9.67 -10.47 -28.94
C PRO A 9 -8.51 -9.76 -29.62
N SER A 10 -8.53 -8.42 -29.64
CA SER A 10 -7.44 -7.60 -30.15
C SER A 10 -6.16 -7.92 -29.37
N THR A 11 -5.14 -8.38 -30.09
CA THR A 11 -3.82 -8.71 -29.57
C THR A 11 -3.06 -7.41 -29.20
N THR A 12 -3.38 -6.82 -28.05
CA THR A 12 -2.66 -5.65 -27.49
C THR A 12 -1.88 -5.98 -26.22
N THR A 13 -1.97 -7.23 -25.73
CA THR A 13 -1.41 -7.67 -24.43
C THR A 13 0.10 -7.44 -24.32
N GLY A 14 0.86 -7.57 -25.42
CA GLY A 14 2.31 -7.31 -25.43
C GLY A 14 2.67 -5.83 -25.24
N SER A 15 1.95 -4.94 -25.91
CA SER A 15 2.16 -3.49 -25.79
C SER A 15 1.74 -2.98 -24.41
N ASP A 16 0.66 -3.52 -23.84
CA ASP A 16 0.19 -3.13 -22.51
C ASP A 16 1.20 -3.51 -21.41
N ALA A 17 1.81 -4.70 -21.52
CA ALA A 17 2.87 -5.13 -20.62
C ALA A 17 4.12 -4.22 -20.67
N LEU A 18 4.53 -3.79 -21.87
CA LEU A 18 5.65 -2.86 -22.04
C LEU A 18 5.34 -1.48 -21.43
N LEU A 19 4.11 -0.99 -21.58
CA LEU A 19 3.69 0.27 -20.96
C LEU A 19 3.68 0.16 -19.43
N TYR A 20 3.16 -0.91 -18.85
CA TYR A 20 3.22 -1.12 -17.41
C TYR A 20 4.65 -1.24 -16.89
N LEU A 21 5.52 -1.93 -17.62
CA LEU A 21 6.94 -2.02 -17.27
C LEU A 21 7.59 -0.64 -17.29
N LEU A 22 7.33 0.16 -18.33
CA LEU A 22 7.84 1.52 -18.44
C LEU A 22 7.39 2.38 -17.25
N PHE A 23 6.09 2.39 -16.94
CA PHE A 23 5.57 3.15 -15.80
C PHE A 23 6.10 2.62 -14.46
N GLY A 24 6.27 1.31 -14.34
CA GLY A 24 6.86 0.68 -13.17
C GLY A 24 8.30 1.12 -12.95
N VAL A 25 9.12 1.11 -14.00
CA VAL A 25 10.52 1.56 -13.95
C VAL A 25 10.59 3.05 -13.66
N LEU A 26 9.79 3.87 -14.35
CA LEU A 26 9.79 5.33 -14.14
C LEU A 26 9.35 5.69 -12.71
N GLY A 27 8.31 5.02 -12.21
CA GLY A 27 7.85 5.17 -10.84
C GLY A 27 8.91 4.73 -9.82
N ALA A 28 9.60 3.62 -10.06
CA ALA A 28 10.68 3.14 -9.20
C ALA A 28 11.86 4.12 -9.17
N VAL A 29 12.29 4.62 -10.33
CA VAL A 29 13.36 5.62 -10.43
C VAL A 29 12.98 6.90 -9.69
N MET A 30 11.75 7.38 -9.87
CA MET A 30 11.26 8.60 -9.22
C MET A 30 11.19 8.44 -7.70
N ALA A 31 10.60 7.33 -7.22
CA ALA A 31 10.47 7.05 -5.80
C ALA A 31 11.84 6.87 -5.15
N PHE A 32 12.69 6.03 -5.72
CA PHE A 32 14.03 5.76 -5.18
C PHE A 32 14.91 7.01 -5.21
N GLY A 33 14.96 7.73 -6.33
CA GLY A 33 15.75 8.96 -6.43
C GLY A 33 15.24 10.07 -5.50
N SER A 34 13.93 10.13 -5.22
CA SER A 34 13.38 11.05 -4.21
C SER A 34 13.85 10.70 -2.79
N VAL A 35 13.87 9.40 -2.45
CA VAL A 35 14.41 8.93 -1.16
C VAL A 35 15.91 9.22 -1.08
N ALA A 36 16.67 8.93 -2.13
CA ALA A 36 18.10 9.20 -2.20
C ALA A 36 18.44 10.69 -2.06
N TRP A 37 17.67 11.55 -2.72
CA TRP A 37 17.77 13.00 -2.56
C TRP A 37 17.51 13.43 -1.11
N LEU A 38 16.47 12.89 -0.48
CA LEU A 38 16.11 13.25 0.90
C LEU A 38 17.18 12.81 1.89
N THR A 39 17.62 11.56 1.84
CA THR A 39 18.61 11.01 2.77
C THR A 39 20.00 11.61 2.53
N GLY A 40 20.37 11.90 1.28
CA GLY A 40 21.61 12.59 0.95
C GLY A 40 21.65 14.00 1.54
N ASN A 41 20.54 14.76 1.45
CA ASN A 41 20.43 16.06 2.10
C ASN A 41 20.46 15.97 3.62
N LEU A 42 19.75 15.00 4.22
CA LEU A 42 19.81 14.77 5.67
C LEU A 42 21.25 14.46 6.12
N THR A 43 21.96 13.62 5.36
CA THR A 43 23.37 13.31 5.63
C THR A 43 24.25 14.56 5.52
N ASN A 44 24.06 15.37 4.47
CA ASN A 44 24.77 16.64 4.29
C ASN A 44 24.55 17.60 5.46
N THR A 45 23.31 17.71 5.94
CA THR A 45 22.99 18.54 7.11
C THR A 45 23.59 17.99 8.41
N ALA A 46 23.63 16.67 8.57
CA ALA A 46 24.17 16.02 9.77
C ALA A 46 25.70 16.16 9.89
N VAL A 47 26.39 16.23 8.75
CA VAL A 47 27.85 16.40 8.68
C VAL A 47 28.27 17.87 8.84
N GLY A 48 27.30 18.80 8.82
CA GLY A 48 27.57 20.23 8.93
C GLY A 48 28.20 20.84 7.67
N SER A 49 28.15 20.14 6.54
CA SER A 49 28.79 20.53 5.28
C SER A 49 27.99 21.55 4.46
N GLY A 50 26.87 22.05 4.98
CA GLY A 50 26.16 23.21 4.43
C GLY A 50 24.98 22.88 3.51
N THR A 51 24.66 23.83 2.63
CA THR A 51 23.39 24.09 1.91
C THR A 51 22.58 22.87 1.45
N TRP A 52 21.25 22.95 1.66
CA TRP A 52 20.28 21.99 1.14
C TRP A 52 20.27 22.03 -0.39
N ALA A 53 20.53 20.89 -1.02
CA ALA A 53 20.61 20.80 -2.46
C ALA A 53 19.22 20.87 -3.11
N PRO A 54 19.06 21.56 -4.25
CA PRO A 54 17.81 21.58 -5.00
C PRO A 54 17.36 20.17 -5.43
N PHE A 55 16.07 20.00 -5.69
CA PHE A 55 15.49 18.71 -6.04
C PHE A 55 15.85 18.28 -7.46
N HIS A 56 16.83 17.39 -7.58
CA HIS A 56 17.25 16.77 -8.84
C HIS A 56 17.38 15.25 -8.67
N VAL A 57 16.34 14.52 -9.06
CA VAL A 57 16.23 13.05 -8.89
C VAL A 57 17.28 12.31 -9.70
N THR A 58 17.51 12.75 -10.95
CA THR A 58 18.50 12.14 -11.85
C THR A 58 19.91 12.31 -11.31
N ASP A 59 20.24 13.50 -10.81
CA ASP A 59 21.58 13.79 -10.32
C ASP A 59 21.82 13.12 -8.97
N ALA A 60 20.81 13.09 -8.07
CA ALA A 60 20.91 12.29 -6.85
C ALA A 60 21.14 10.79 -7.14
N LEU A 61 20.64 10.28 -8.28
CA LEU A 61 20.74 8.87 -8.65
C LEU A 61 21.97 8.52 -9.49
N LEU A 62 22.44 9.42 -10.34
CA LEU A 62 23.51 9.17 -11.30
C LEU A 62 24.80 9.90 -10.92
N HIS A 63 24.68 11.10 -10.35
CA HIS A 63 25.78 12.02 -10.07
C HIS A 63 25.71 12.64 -8.65
N PRO A 64 25.63 11.82 -7.58
CA PRO A 64 25.50 12.32 -6.21
C PRO A 64 26.66 13.24 -5.80
N GLU A 65 27.84 13.05 -6.37
CA GLU A 65 29.03 13.89 -6.18
C GLU A 65 28.86 15.33 -6.65
N VAL A 66 28.02 15.56 -7.67
CA VAL A 66 27.70 16.92 -8.17
C VAL A 66 26.74 17.62 -7.22
N LEU A 67 25.81 16.86 -6.64
CA LEU A 67 24.78 17.41 -5.76
C LEU A 67 25.33 17.75 -4.35
N TRP A 68 26.28 16.96 -3.86
CA TRP A 68 26.89 17.15 -2.54
C TRP A 68 28.42 17.05 -2.60
N PRO A 69 29.11 18.06 -3.16
CA PRO A 69 30.56 18.03 -3.36
C PRO A 69 31.36 18.06 -2.04
N ALA A 70 30.76 18.53 -0.95
CA ALA A 70 31.41 18.64 0.35
C ALA A 70 31.38 17.33 1.16
N LEU A 71 30.60 16.34 0.75
CA LEU A 71 30.51 15.04 1.41
C LEU A 71 31.65 14.12 0.96
N SER A 72 32.29 13.44 1.90
CA SER A 72 33.28 12.41 1.56
C SER A 72 32.62 11.23 0.83
N THR A 73 33.38 10.52 -0.01
CA THR A 73 32.88 9.39 -0.82
C THR A 73 32.15 8.34 0.03
N ASN A 74 32.65 8.05 1.23
CA ASN A 74 32.03 7.08 2.14
C ASN A 74 30.65 7.56 2.62
N MET A 75 30.52 8.85 2.94
CA MET A 75 29.25 9.41 3.41
C MET A 75 28.25 9.56 2.27
N LEU A 76 28.70 9.87 1.05
CA LEU A 76 27.86 9.80 -0.14
C LEU A 76 27.33 8.38 -0.36
N MET A 77 28.20 7.39 -0.25
CA MET A 77 27.81 5.99 -0.46
C MET A 77 26.77 5.54 0.57
N VAL A 78 26.98 5.87 1.84
CA VAL A 78 26.01 5.51 2.90
C VAL A 78 24.72 6.32 2.74
N GLY A 79 24.81 7.65 2.67
CA GLY A 79 23.68 8.57 2.70
C GLY A 79 22.83 8.60 1.43
N ALA A 80 23.45 8.46 0.25
CA ALA A 80 22.74 8.54 -1.03
C ALA A 80 22.49 7.18 -1.69
N ARG A 81 23.11 6.08 -1.22
CA ARG A 81 22.89 4.73 -1.79
C ARG A 81 22.39 3.71 -0.78
N VAL A 82 23.15 3.46 0.29
CA VAL A 82 22.85 2.35 1.22
C VAL A 82 21.57 2.62 2.00
N VAL A 83 21.46 3.79 2.64
CA VAL A 83 20.28 4.15 3.44
C VAL A 83 19.01 4.19 2.59
N PRO A 84 18.99 4.83 1.40
CA PRO A 84 17.86 4.76 0.47
C PRO A 84 17.48 3.35 0.08
N ALA A 85 18.45 2.51 -0.29
CA ALA A 85 18.18 1.14 -0.72
C ALA A 85 17.52 0.33 0.38
N LEU A 86 18.07 0.37 1.60
CA LEU A 86 17.49 -0.33 2.75
C LEU A 86 16.09 0.19 3.08
N PHE A 87 15.90 1.51 3.03
CA PHE A 87 14.60 2.13 3.29
C PHE A 87 13.55 1.74 2.23
N THR A 88 13.92 1.78 0.95
CA THR A 88 13.04 1.36 -0.15
C THR A 88 12.68 -0.12 -0.05
N VAL A 89 13.66 -0.99 0.26
CA VAL A 89 13.39 -2.43 0.47
C VAL A 89 12.43 -2.63 1.64
N ALA A 90 12.65 -1.95 2.77
CA ALA A 90 11.76 -2.02 3.91
C ALA A 90 10.33 -1.57 3.57
N LEU A 91 10.18 -0.49 2.81
CA LEU A 91 8.88 0.00 2.34
C LEU A 91 8.19 -1.00 1.40
N VAL A 92 8.90 -1.58 0.44
CA VAL A 92 8.35 -2.58 -0.49
C VAL A 92 7.90 -3.82 0.28
N VAL A 93 8.72 -4.32 1.21
CA VAL A 93 8.36 -5.47 2.05
C VAL A 93 7.14 -5.15 2.91
N THR A 94 7.11 -3.99 3.56
CA THR A 94 5.98 -3.57 4.41
C THR A 94 4.69 -3.44 3.59
N ALA A 95 4.77 -2.81 2.41
CA ALA A 95 3.64 -2.68 1.49
C ALA A 95 3.14 -4.05 1.01
N ALA A 96 4.06 -4.97 0.67
CA ALA A 96 3.71 -6.32 0.26
C ALA A 96 3.04 -7.10 1.40
N VAL A 97 3.56 -7.02 2.63
CA VAL A 97 2.96 -7.65 3.82
C VAL A 97 1.57 -7.08 4.09
N LEU A 98 1.42 -5.76 4.05
CA LEU A 98 0.13 -5.09 4.28
C LEU A 98 -0.88 -5.47 3.19
N TRP A 99 -0.46 -5.48 1.93
CA TRP A 99 -1.26 -5.92 0.80
C TRP A 99 -1.72 -7.37 0.94
N MET A 100 -0.81 -8.27 1.31
CA MET A 100 -1.15 -9.67 1.58
C MET A 100 -2.15 -9.78 2.73
N ARG A 101 -1.98 -9.01 3.81
CA ARG A 101 -2.90 -9.01 4.95
C ARG A 101 -4.29 -8.51 4.57
N TRP A 102 -4.38 -7.42 3.82
CA TRP A 102 -5.66 -6.89 3.35
C TRP A 102 -6.35 -7.84 2.37
N ARG A 103 -5.59 -8.45 1.45
CA ARG A 103 -6.15 -9.37 0.45
C ARG A 103 -6.46 -10.75 1.03
N ALA A 104 -5.73 -11.22 2.04
CA ALA A 104 -6.09 -12.41 2.82
C ALA A 104 -7.40 -12.21 3.59
N GLY A 105 -7.66 -11.00 4.09
CA GLY A 105 -8.95 -10.61 4.68
C GLY A 105 -10.15 -10.67 3.72
N SER A 106 -9.91 -10.82 2.41
CA SER A 106 -10.94 -11.07 1.38
C SER A 106 -11.07 -12.54 0.98
N LYS A 107 -10.09 -13.40 1.32
CA LYS A 107 -10.10 -14.84 0.97
C LYS A 107 -10.68 -15.73 2.07
N SER A 108 -10.84 -15.20 3.28
CA SER A 108 -11.65 -15.84 4.32
C SER A 108 -13.12 -15.77 3.87
N GLY A 109 -13.59 -16.80 3.16
CA GLY A 109 -15.01 -17.02 2.86
C GLY A 109 -15.90 -17.25 4.10
N LEU A 110 -15.40 -16.92 5.28
CA LEU A 110 -16.14 -16.89 6.54
C LEU A 110 -16.71 -15.49 6.73
N ALA A 111 -18.03 -15.42 6.99
CA ALA A 111 -18.73 -14.21 7.36
C ALA A 111 -17.97 -13.48 8.49
N ARG A 112 -17.70 -12.18 8.32
CA ARG A 112 -17.03 -11.40 9.38
C ARG A 112 -17.93 -11.32 10.61
N LYS A 113 -17.35 -10.97 11.76
CA LYS A 113 -18.11 -10.70 12.99
C LYS A 113 -19.25 -9.69 12.77
N ALA A 114 -19.06 -8.73 11.85
CA ALA A 114 -20.09 -7.77 11.45
C ALA A 114 -21.19 -8.39 10.58
N ASP A 115 -20.87 -9.38 9.74
CA ASP A 115 -21.84 -10.10 8.90
C ASP A 115 -22.62 -11.15 9.71
N LEU A 116 -22.01 -11.67 10.78
CA LEU A 116 -22.64 -12.55 11.77
C LEU A 116 -23.46 -11.78 12.80
N ALA A 117 -23.23 -10.47 12.98
CA ALA A 117 -23.91 -9.67 13.99
C ALA A 117 -25.44 -9.70 13.87
N PRO A 118 -26.05 -9.63 12.67
CA PRO A 118 -27.50 -9.74 12.50
C PRO A 118 -28.07 -11.12 12.82
N LEU A 119 -27.21 -12.16 12.81
CA LEU A 119 -27.60 -13.54 13.12
C LEU A 119 -27.43 -13.87 14.61
N LEU A 120 -26.87 -12.97 15.40
CA LEU A 120 -26.79 -13.13 16.84
C LEU A 120 -28.17 -12.94 17.47
N ASP A 121 -28.53 -13.82 18.41
CA ASP A 121 -29.81 -13.78 19.14
C ASP A 121 -30.13 -12.40 19.70
N LYS A 122 -29.12 -11.63 20.12
CA LYS A 122 -29.29 -10.28 20.65
C LYS A 122 -29.80 -9.29 19.59
N GLU A 123 -29.28 -9.35 18.37
CA GLU A 123 -29.73 -8.47 17.29
C GLU A 123 -31.07 -8.91 16.72
N ILE A 124 -31.33 -10.22 16.67
CA ILE A 124 -32.65 -10.76 16.33
C ILE A 124 -33.69 -10.26 17.33
N VAL A 125 -33.40 -10.31 18.63
CA VAL A 125 -34.28 -9.78 19.69
C VAL A 125 -34.43 -8.27 19.60
N ALA A 126 -33.34 -7.53 19.35
CA ALA A 126 -33.40 -6.07 19.20
C ALA A 126 -34.27 -5.67 17.99
N LYS A 127 -34.12 -6.36 16.86
CA LYS A 127 -34.93 -6.13 15.65
C LYS A 127 -36.37 -6.59 15.84
N ALA A 128 -36.62 -7.68 16.56
CA ALA A 128 -37.97 -8.10 16.91
C ALA A 128 -38.68 -7.07 17.81
N LYS A 129 -37.95 -6.47 18.78
CA LYS A 129 -38.47 -5.39 19.62
C LYS A 129 -38.69 -4.10 18.84
N SER A 130 -37.83 -3.76 17.88
CA SER A 130 -38.02 -2.57 17.02
C SER A 130 -39.21 -2.73 16.07
N LEU A 131 -39.43 -3.93 15.53
CA LEU A 131 -40.56 -4.23 14.66
C LEU A 131 -41.88 -4.37 15.42
N ARG A 132 -41.83 -4.74 16.71
CA ARG A 132 -43.02 -4.87 17.56
C ARG A 132 -42.77 -4.27 18.95
N PRO A 133 -43.03 -2.96 19.14
CA PRO A 133 -42.78 -2.25 20.40
C PRO A 133 -43.46 -2.87 21.63
N SER A 134 -44.58 -3.58 21.44
CA SER A 134 -45.28 -4.32 22.51
C SER A 134 -44.52 -5.53 23.08
N LEU A 135 -43.35 -5.86 22.53
CA LEU A 135 -42.41 -6.85 23.06
C LEU A 135 -41.30 -6.24 23.93
N GLY A 136 -41.22 -4.91 24.05
CA GLY A 136 -40.15 -4.23 24.78
C GLY A 136 -40.02 -4.65 26.24
N GLY A 137 -41.15 -4.88 26.92
CA GLY A 137 -41.24 -5.24 28.34
C GLY A 137 -41.42 -6.72 28.66
N ARG A 138 -41.34 -7.63 27.68
CA ARG A 138 -41.44 -9.08 27.91
C ARG A 138 -40.06 -9.73 27.89
N GLU A 139 -39.76 -10.56 28.89
CA GLU A 139 -38.55 -11.39 28.88
C GLU A 139 -38.64 -12.46 27.78
N SER A 140 -37.51 -12.72 27.12
CA SER A 140 -37.40 -13.81 26.15
C SER A 140 -37.55 -15.15 26.87
N LYS A 141 -38.35 -16.06 26.32
CA LYS A 141 -38.55 -17.40 26.88
C LYS A 141 -37.21 -18.14 26.86
N ARG A 142 -36.63 -18.41 28.03
CA ARG A 142 -35.41 -19.23 28.13
C ARG A 142 -35.75 -20.65 27.70
N GLY A 143 -35.13 -21.11 26.61
CA GLY A 143 -35.18 -22.52 26.22
C GLY A 143 -34.54 -23.42 27.29
N PRO A 144 -34.84 -24.72 27.29
CA PRO A 144 -34.29 -25.64 28.27
C PRO A 144 -32.76 -25.64 28.21
N ALA A 145 -32.12 -25.51 29.37
CA ALA A 145 -30.68 -25.66 29.51
C ALA A 145 -30.30 -27.08 29.06
N ARG A 146 -29.43 -27.18 28.07
CA ARG A 146 -28.70 -28.41 27.76
C ARG A 146 -27.31 -28.31 28.35
#